data_AF-A0A9W9RL59-F1
#
_entry.id   AF-A0A9W9RL59-F1
#
_cell.length_a   1.000
_cell.length_b   1.000
_cell.length_c   1.000
_cell.angle_alpha   90.00
_cell.angle_beta   90.00
_cell.angle_gamma   90.00
#
_symmetry.space_group_name_H-M   'P 1'
#
loop_
_entity.id
_entity.type
_entity.pdbx_description
1 polymer ?
#
loop_
_entity_poly.entity_id
_entity_poly.type
_entity_poly.pdbx_seq_one_letter_code
_entity_poly.pdbx_strand_id
1 'polypeptide(L)'
;MLLALDYIHTEYIKPDNIMQELNDTSILEKFVQDEFGRALLCDFGSAVQGEEERNHNAQPEIYRSPEVMLMANWSYPADIWNLGVMIWLLLEGQLLFTGLHPTLDRYITRAHLAEIIGLLGPPPHDLIQKGARSSEFFDEDGDWKVEDVEIQPKTLEESECCLEGEDKDKFLAFIRGMITWRQEDRKTAAALLQDPWLNS
;
A
#
# COMPACT_ATOMS: atom_id res chain seq x y z
N MET A 1 4.36 10.20 -9.98
CA MET A 1 4.43 8.88 -9.32
C MET A 1 3.41 7.88 -9.88
N LEU A 2 2.10 8.12 -9.85
CA LEU A 2 1.10 7.19 -10.42
C LEU A 2 1.35 6.86 -11.90
N LEU A 3 1.68 7.85 -12.74
CA LEU A 3 2.08 7.63 -14.13
C LEU A 3 3.35 6.77 -14.27
N ALA A 4 4.29 6.89 -13.33
CA ALA A 4 5.50 6.07 -13.33
C ALA A 4 5.19 4.63 -12.93
N LEU A 5 4.35 4.43 -11.89
CA LEU A 5 3.88 3.10 -11.50
C LEU A 5 3.10 2.43 -12.63
N ASP A 6 2.20 3.15 -13.28
CA ASP A 6 1.45 2.63 -14.43
C ASP A 6 2.38 2.17 -15.56
N TYR A 7 3.39 2.98 -15.90
CA TYR A 7 4.43 2.60 -16.85
C TYR A 7 5.21 1.36 -16.40
N ILE A 8 5.67 1.27 -15.14
CA ILE A 8 6.44 0.13 -14.63
C ILE A 8 5.61 -1.16 -14.58
N HIS A 9 4.33 -1.04 -14.19
CA HIS A 9 3.41 -2.17 -14.08
C HIS A 9 2.99 -2.69 -15.45
N THR A 10 3.06 -1.88 -16.51
CA THR A 10 2.69 -2.25 -17.89
C THR A 10 3.90 -2.61 -18.76
N GLU A 11 5.00 -1.86 -18.65
CA GLU A 11 6.23 -2.02 -19.41
C GLU A 11 7.24 -2.82 -18.59
N TYR A 12 7.33 -4.12 -18.87
CA TYR A 12 8.27 -5.10 -18.33
C TYR A 12 9.67 -4.52 -18.05
N ILE A 13 9.92 -4.10 -16.80
CA ILE A 13 11.28 -3.76 -16.38
C ILE A 13 12.03 -5.07 -16.15
N LYS A 14 12.81 -5.48 -17.15
CA LYS A 14 13.79 -6.55 -16.99
C LYS A 14 14.87 -6.08 -16.01
N PRO A 15 15.36 -6.95 -15.11
CA PRO A 15 16.42 -6.62 -14.15
C PRO A 15 17.69 -6.04 -14.79
N ASP A 16 17.94 -6.33 -16.07
CA ASP A 16 19.11 -5.84 -16.81
C ASP A 16 18.91 -4.42 -17.41
N ASN A 17 17.71 -3.84 -17.31
CA ASN A 17 17.33 -2.54 -17.87
C ASN A 17 17.27 -1.43 -16.79
N ILE A 18 18.27 -1.39 -15.89
CA ILE A 18 18.28 -0.46 -14.74
C ILE A 18 18.27 1.03 -15.15
N MET A 19 18.53 1.36 -16.41
CA MET A 19 18.14 2.66 -16.98
C MET A 19 17.65 2.49 -18.42
N GLN A 20 16.33 2.32 -18.61
CA GLN A 20 15.74 2.79 -19.86
C GLN A 20 15.62 4.31 -19.78
N GLU A 21 16.33 5.00 -20.65
CA GLU A 21 16.02 6.38 -21.01
C GLU A 21 14.56 6.39 -21.50
N LEU A 22 13.71 7.18 -20.85
CA LEU A 22 12.33 7.37 -21.31
C LEU A 22 12.38 7.99 -22.70
N ASN A 23 12.29 7.16 -23.74
CA ASN A 23 12.40 7.58 -25.13
C ASN A 23 11.22 8.43 -25.59
N ASP A 24 10.10 8.38 -24.87
CA ASP A 24 8.95 9.23 -25.10
C ASP A 24 9.08 10.53 -24.27
N THR A 25 9.67 11.54 -24.89
CA THR A 25 9.83 12.86 -24.28
C THR A 25 8.50 13.57 -24.05
N SER A 26 7.39 13.12 -24.66
CA SER A 26 6.07 13.72 -24.41
C SER A 26 5.52 13.39 -23.02
N ILE A 27 5.90 12.22 -22.48
CA ILE A 27 5.65 11.82 -21.10
C ILE A 27 6.45 12.74 -20.16
N LEU A 28 7.72 12.99 -20.48
CA LEU A 28 8.59 13.92 -19.75
C LEU A 28 8.07 15.36 -19.81
N GLU A 29 7.54 15.81 -20.95
CA GLU A 29 6.97 17.15 -21.13
C GLU A 29 5.68 17.36 -20.32
N LYS A 30 4.81 16.34 -20.24
CA LYS A 30 3.65 16.36 -19.32
C LYS A 30 4.08 16.42 -17.85
N PHE A 31 5.24 15.85 -17.50
CA PHE A 31 5.79 15.90 -16.14
C PHE A 31 6.44 17.23 -15.75
N VAL A 32 6.63 18.17 -16.68
CA VAL A 32 7.42 19.40 -16.48
C VAL A 32 6.58 20.59 -16.01
N GLN A 33 5.25 20.53 -16.03
CA GLN A 33 4.38 21.72 -15.94
C GLN A 33 3.91 22.18 -14.53
N ASP A 34 4.13 21.45 -13.43
CA ASP A 34 3.58 21.83 -12.12
C ASP A 34 4.57 22.45 -11.12
N GLU A 35 4.09 23.46 -10.35
CA GLU A 35 4.85 24.35 -9.46
C GLU A 35 5.31 23.71 -8.12
N PHE A 36 4.88 22.49 -7.80
CA PHE A 36 5.41 21.72 -6.68
C PHE A 36 6.49 20.73 -7.18
N GLY A 37 7.66 20.74 -6.53
CA GLY A 37 8.83 19.98 -6.95
C GLY A 37 8.54 18.53 -7.33
N ARG A 38 9.19 18.06 -8.41
CA ARG A 38 8.95 16.76 -9.03
C ARG A 38 9.27 15.61 -8.06
N ALA A 39 8.30 14.74 -7.80
CA ALA A 39 8.53 13.45 -7.14
C ALA A 39 8.90 12.39 -8.19
N LEU A 40 10.16 11.95 -8.18
CA LEU A 40 10.69 10.89 -9.04
C LEU A 40 10.69 9.57 -8.26
N LEU A 41 10.20 8.50 -8.89
CA LEU A 41 10.47 7.16 -8.39
C LEU A 41 11.93 6.83 -8.69
N CYS A 42 12.66 6.47 -7.65
CA CYS A 42 14.07 6.12 -7.73
C CYS A 42 14.33 4.80 -6.99
N ASP A 43 15.53 4.26 -7.14
CA ASP A 43 15.97 3.01 -6.53
C ASP A 43 15.17 1.76 -6.96
N PHE A 44 15.47 1.28 -8.16
CA PHE A 44 14.95 0.02 -8.70
C PHE A 44 15.77 -1.21 -8.29
N GLY A 45 16.64 -1.10 -7.27
CA GLY A 45 17.54 -2.20 -6.87
C GLY A 45 16.82 -3.45 -6.34
N SER A 46 15.55 -3.31 -5.99
CA SER A 46 14.67 -4.42 -5.56
C SER A 46 13.48 -4.65 -6.51
N ALA A 47 13.49 -4.03 -7.70
CA ALA A 47 12.43 -4.22 -8.68
C ALA A 47 12.42 -5.66 -9.21
N VAL A 48 11.22 -6.20 -9.38
CA VAL A 48 11.00 -7.57 -9.88
C VAL A 48 9.97 -7.55 -11.02
N GLN A 49 10.04 -8.56 -11.89
CA GLN A 49 9.06 -8.75 -12.96
C GLN A 49 7.74 -9.24 -12.36
N GLY A 50 6.62 -8.57 -12.64
CA GLY A 50 5.36 -8.85 -11.92
C GLY A 50 4.38 -9.82 -12.57
N GLU A 51 4.77 -10.53 -13.65
CA GLU A 51 4.05 -11.76 -14.04
C GLU A 51 4.34 -12.94 -13.10
N GLU A 52 5.35 -12.83 -12.25
CA GLU A 52 5.69 -13.87 -11.29
C GLU A 52 5.05 -13.61 -9.94
N GLU A 53 4.24 -14.56 -9.47
CA GLU A 53 3.79 -14.58 -8.09
C GLU A 53 4.98 -14.80 -7.16
N ARG A 54 5.14 -13.91 -6.17
CA ARG A 54 6.24 -13.95 -5.19
C ARG A 54 5.69 -14.15 -3.79
N ASN A 55 6.47 -14.83 -2.94
CA ASN A 55 6.11 -15.08 -1.55
C ASN A 55 7.29 -14.83 -0.58
N HIS A 56 8.25 -13.99 -0.98
CA HIS A 56 9.36 -13.60 -0.11
C HIS A 56 9.10 -12.27 0.58
N ASN A 57 9.93 -11.95 1.59
CA ASN A 57 9.91 -10.63 2.22
C ASN A 57 10.12 -9.53 1.19
N ALA A 58 9.27 -8.52 1.25
CA ALA A 58 9.34 -7.31 0.45
C ALA A 58 8.90 -6.11 1.30
N GLN A 59 9.08 -4.92 0.73
CA GLN A 59 8.65 -3.63 1.25
C GLN A 59 9.31 -3.21 2.57
N PRO A 60 9.56 -1.89 2.77
CA PRO A 60 9.94 -1.38 4.07
C PRO A 60 8.80 -1.59 5.09
N GLU A 61 9.17 -1.67 6.37
CA GLU A 61 8.31 -2.18 7.45
C GLU A 61 6.91 -1.52 7.54
N ILE A 62 6.87 -0.19 7.65
CA ILE A 62 5.63 0.59 7.81
C ILE A 62 4.76 0.64 6.54
N TYR A 63 5.33 0.28 5.39
CA TYR A 63 4.60 0.26 4.12
C TYR A 63 4.09 -1.15 3.79
N ARG A 64 4.50 -2.18 4.53
CA ARG A 64 4.26 -3.58 4.17
C ARG A 64 2.76 -3.91 4.05
N SER A 65 2.37 -4.52 2.93
CA SER A 65 0.99 -4.91 2.65
C SER A 65 0.60 -6.23 3.35
N PRO A 66 -0.71 -6.49 3.54
CA PRO A 66 -1.21 -7.70 4.21
C PRO A 66 -0.65 -9.00 3.64
N GLU A 67 -0.66 -9.15 2.32
CA GLU A 67 -0.18 -10.35 1.63
C GLU A 67 1.31 -10.61 1.89
N VAL A 68 2.14 -9.55 1.96
CA VAL A 68 3.57 -9.69 2.29
C VAL A 68 3.76 -10.05 3.77
N MET A 69 2.98 -9.45 4.69
CA MET A 69 3.03 -9.81 6.11
C MET A 69 2.64 -11.26 6.38
N LEU A 70 1.65 -11.77 5.65
CA LEU A 70 1.14 -13.13 5.77
C LEU A 70 1.93 -14.15 4.95
N MET A 71 2.91 -13.72 4.15
CA MET A 71 3.62 -14.56 3.19
C MET A 71 2.66 -15.29 2.24
N ALA A 72 1.63 -14.58 1.79
CA ALA A 72 0.82 -14.96 0.64
C ALA A 72 1.49 -14.50 -0.65
N ASN A 73 1.04 -15.04 -1.78
CA ASN A 73 1.53 -14.61 -3.08
C ASN A 73 1.15 -13.15 -3.33
N TRP A 74 2.12 -12.34 -3.77
CA TRP A 74 1.96 -10.93 -4.06
C TRP A 74 2.50 -10.57 -5.45
N SER A 75 2.00 -9.45 -6.00
CA SER A 75 2.38 -8.85 -7.29
C SER A 75 2.22 -7.31 -7.22
N TYR A 76 2.14 -6.61 -8.34
CA TYR A 76 2.09 -5.15 -8.48
C TYR A 76 1.07 -4.40 -7.59
N PRO A 77 -0.11 -4.95 -7.21
CA PRO A 77 -1.00 -4.25 -6.28
C PRO A 77 -0.38 -4.00 -4.89
N ALA A 78 0.73 -4.66 -4.55
CA ALA A 78 1.51 -4.36 -3.35
C ALA A 78 2.09 -2.93 -3.39
N ASP A 79 2.48 -2.44 -4.57
CA ASP A 79 2.96 -1.05 -4.74
C ASP A 79 1.82 -0.04 -4.58
N ILE A 80 0.60 -0.40 -4.99
CA ILE A 80 -0.60 0.43 -4.79
C ILE A 80 -0.89 0.60 -3.29
N TRP A 81 -0.70 -0.44 -2.49
CA TRP A 81 -0.78 -0.33 -1.03
C TRP A 81 0.29 0.63 -0.48
N ASN A 82 1.56 0.47 -0.90
CA ASN A 82 2.64 1.37 -0.46
C ASN A 82 2.33 2.82 -0.80
N LEU A 83 1.82 3.05 -2.00
CA LEU A 83 1.40 4.35 -2.46
C LEU A 83 0.31 4.95 -1.57
N GLY A 84 -0.73 4.19 -1.24
CA GLY A 84 -1.80 4.65 -0.35
C GLY A 84 -1.29 5.07 1.03
N VAL A 85 -0.42 4.24 1.64
CA VAL A 85 0.21 4.55 2.94
C VAL A 85 1.08 5.82 2.84
N MET A 86 1.81 5.99 1.74
CA MET A 86 2.66 7.16 1.54
C MET A 86 1.86 8.44 1.30
N ILE A 87 0.79 8.38 0.49
CA ILE A 87 -0.09 9.53 0.25
C ILE A 87 -0.73 9.99 1.56
N TRP A 88 -1.20 9.05 2.39
CA TRP A 88 -1.68 9.36 3.73
C TRP A 88 -0.64 10.12 4.55
N LEU A 89 0.59 9.59 4.65
CA LEU A 89 1.67 10.24 5.39
C LEU A 89 1.98 11.65 4.88
N LEU A 90 1.97 11.87 3.57
CA LEU A 90 2.25 13.17 2.97
C LEU A 90 1.15 14.19 3.26
N LEU A 91 -0.12 13.77 3.24
CA LEU A 91 -1.25 14.65 3.52
C LEU A 91 -1.36 14.96 5.02
N GLU A 92 -1.39 13.91 5.85
CA GLU A 92 -1.68 14.02 7.28
C GLU A 92 -0.44 14.38 8.12
N GLY A 93 0.77 14.20 7.58
CA GLY A 93 2.01 14.36 8.34
C GLY A 93 2.23 13.30 9.42
N GLN A 94 1.38 12.27 9.47
CA GLN A 94 1.41 11.16 10.43
C GLN A 94 1.26 9.81 9.74
N LEU A 95 1.81 8.76 10.35
CA LEU A 95 1.76 7.41 9.82
C LEU A 95 0.36 6.82 9.92
N LEU A 96 -0.12 6.18 8.84
CA LEU A 96 -1.34 5.38 8.90
C LEU A 96 -1.16 4.12 9.75
N PHE A 97 0.04 3.53 9.69
CA PHE A 97 0.44 2.36 10.45
C PHE A 97 1.84 2.55 11.01
N THR A 98 2.01 2.22 12.28
CA THR A 98 3.31 2.30 12.96
C THR A 98 3.96 0.93 13.06
N GLY A 99 3.14 -0.12 13.20
CA GLY A 99 3.58 -1.47 13.53
C GLY A 99 4.37 -1.57 14.84
N LEU A 100 4.32 -0.56 15.71
CA LEU A 100 5.08 -0.54 16.94
C LEU A 100 4.41 -1.41 18.00
N HIS A 101 5.19 -2.30 18.62
CA HIS A 101 4.68 -3.05 19.77
C HIS A 101 4.45 -2.10 20.96
N PRO A 102 3.31 -2.22 21.68
CA PRO A 102 2.95 -1.31 22.77
C PRO A 102 4.00 -1.14 23.86
N THR A 103 4.81 -2.17 24.12
CA THR A 103 5.81 -2.17 25.22
C THR A 103 7.24 -2.43 24.80
N LEU A 104 7.51 -2.84 23.55
CA LEU A 104 8.86 -3.20 23.11
C LEU A 104 9.55 -2.09 22.32
N ASP A 105 8.85 -1.00 22.02
CA ASP A 105 9.35 0.17 21.28
C ASP A 105 10.08 -0.20 19.97
N ARG A 106 9.53 -1.20 19.27
CA ARG A 106 10.06 -1.66 17.99
C ARG A 106 8.94 -2.17 17.10
N TYR A 107 9.20 -2.12 15.79
CA TYR A 107 8.31 -2.70 14.81
C TYR A 107 8.17 -4.22 14.98
N ILE A 108 6.94 -4.72 14.89
CA ILE A 108 6.65 -6.14 14.74
C ILE A 108 5.43 -6.36 13.83
N THR A 109 5.44 -7.45 13.06
CA THR A 109 4.37 -7.77 12.10
C THR A 109 2.99 -7.89 12.75
N ARG A 110 2.87 -8.51 13.93
CA ARG A 110 1.57 -8.67 14.60
C ARG A 110 0.96 -7.34 15.10
N ALA A 111 1.77 -6.37 15.51
CA ALA A 111 1.27 -5.03 15.83
C ALA A 111 0.78 -4.32 14.57
N HIS A 112 1.51 -4.41 13.46
CA HIS A 112 1.09 -3.83 12.19
C HIS A 112 -0.22 -4.46 11.67
N LEU A 113 -0.34 -5.79 11.71
CA LEU A 113 -1.58 -6.48 11.36
C LEU A 113 -2.75 -6.05 12.26
N ALA A 114 -2.54 -5.92 13.57
CA ALA A 114 -3.58 -5.45 14.49
C ALA A 114 -4.08 -4.03 14.15
N GLU A 115 -3.19 -3.11 13.74
CA GLU A 115 -3.58 -1.77 13.29
C GLU A 115 -4.40 -1.82 11.98
N ILE A 116 -4.06 -2.72 11.07
CA ILE A 116 -4.83 -2.92 9.83
C ILE A 116 -6.20 -3.52 10.13
N ILE A 117 -6.29 -4.49 11.04
CA ILE A 117 -7.57 -5.05 11.48
C ILE A 117 -8.42 -3.98 12.18
N GLY A 118 -7.80 -3.14 12.99
CA GLY A 118 -8.46 -2.01 13.63
C GLY A 118 -9.07 -1.04 12.62
N LEU A 119 -8.43 -0.86 11.45
CA LEU A 119 -8.88 0.04 10.39
C LEU A 119 -9.91 -0.59 9.42
N LEU A 120 -9.65 -1.82 8.98
CA LEU A 120 -10.39 -2.48 7.89
C LEU A 120 -11.37 -3.54 8.39
N GLY A 121 -11.38 -3.85 9.69
CA GLY A 121 -12.04 -5.03 10.23
C GLY A 121 -11.26 -6.32 9.96
N PRO A 122 -11.80 -7.49 10.33
CA PRO A 122 -11.11 -8.78 10.18
C PRO A 122 -10.78 -9.09 8.72
N PRO A 123 -9.64 -9.77 8.44
CA PRO A 123 -9.28 -10.14 7.09
C PRO A 123 -10.23 -11.20 6.53
N PRO A 124 -10.42 -11.23 5.20
CA PRO A 124 -11.21 -12.28 4.57
C PRO A 124 -10.52 -13.64 4.70
N HIS A 125 -11.30 -14.69 4.94
CA HIS A 125 -10.79 -16.02 5.25
C HIS A 125 -9.88 -16.62 4.16
N ASP A 126 -10.14 -16.37 2.89
CA ASP A 126 -9.28 -16.89 1.82
C ASP A 126 -7.89 -16.21 1.79
N LEU A 127 -7.76 -14.96 2.21
CA LEU A 127 -6.46 -14.32 2.38
C LEU A 127 -5.67 -15.02 3.50
N ILE A 128 -6.34 -15.33 4.61
CA ILE A 128 -5.77 -16.12 5.71
C ILE A 128 -5.29 -17.47 5.17
N GLN A 129 -6.11 -18.19 4.42
CA GLN A 129 -5.75 -19.50 3.86
C GLN A 129 -4.57 -19.47 2.88
N LYS A 130 -4.38 -18.38 2.14
CA LYS A 130 -3.27 -18.21 1.19
C LYS A 130 -1.94 -17.91 1.88
N GLY A 131 -1.95 -17.38 3.11
CA GLY A 131 -0.75 -16.93 3.81
C GLY A 131 0.00 -18.06 4.52
N ALA A 132 1.27 -18.27 4.15
CA ALA A 132 2.12 -19.28 4.80
C ALA A 132 2.40 -19.01 6.29
N ARG A 133 2.25 -17.75 6.74
CA ARG A 133 2.44 -17.33 8.14
C ARG A 133 1.13 -17.06 8.87
N SER A 134 -0.02 -17.28 8.25
CA SER A 134 -1.32 -16.94 8.86
C SER A 134 -1.55 -17.63 10.20
N SER A 135 -1.09 -18.87 10.36
CA SER A 135 -1.19 -19.62 11.62
C SER A 135 -0.36 -19.03 12.77
N GLU A 136 0.48 -18.02 12.54
CA GLU A 136 1.13 -17.27 13.61
C GLU A 136 0.17 -16.26 14.27
N PHE A 137 -0.86 -15.80 13.55
CA PHE A 137 -1.70 -14.66 13.95
C PHE A 137 -3.17 -15.01 14.13
N PHE A 138 -3.66 -16.01 13.38
CA PHE A 138 -5.05 -16.43 13.37
C PHE A 138 -5.21 -17.89 13.80
N ASP A 139 -6.35 -18.23 14.38
CA ASP A 139 -6.74 -19.61 14.65
C ASP A 139 -7.39 -20.30 13.44
N GLU A 140 -7.96 -21.48 13.64
CA GLU A 140 -8.58 -22.28 12.58
C GLU A 140 -9.91 -21.69 12.07
N ASP A 141 -10.58 -20.87 12.88
CA ASP A 141 -11.82 -20.18 12.52
C ASP A 141 -11.54 -18.83 11.82
N GLY A 142 -10.27 -18.41 11.79
CA GLY A 142 -9.82 -17.15 11.21
C GLY A 142 -9.83 -15.98 12.18
N ASP A 143 -10.02 -16.26 13.48
CA ASP A 143 -10.07 -15.24 14.52
C ASP A 143 -8.66 -14.87 14.99
N TRP A 144 -8.50 -13.61 15.40
CA TRP A 144 -7.24 -13.08 15.92
C TRP A 144 -6.89 -13.74 17.26
N LYS A 145 -5.74 -14.44 17.32
CA LYS A 145 -5.34 -15.20 18.53
C LYS A 145 -4.13 -14.65 19.28
N VAL A 146 -3.60 -13.50 18.86
CA VAL A 146 -2.42 -12.90 19.49
C VAL A 146 -2.85 -12.20 20.77
N GLU A 147 -2.25 -12.58 21.90
CA GLU A 147 -2.62 -12.08 23.23
C GLU A 147 -1.84 -10.82 23.67
N ASP A 148 -0.62 -10.61 23.15
CA ASP A 148 0.26 -9.52 23.58
C ASP A 148 0.04 -8.21 22.81
N VAL A 149 -0.87 -8.21 21.85
CA VAL A 149 -1.24 -7.06 21.01
C VAL A 149 -2.75 -6.98 20.88
N GLU A 150 -3.33 -5.91 21.42
CA GLU A 150 -4.76 -5.61 21.28
C GLU A 150 -5.06 -4.92 19.94
N ILE A 151 -6.20 -5.29 19.34
CA ILE A 151 -6.76 -4.57 18.20
C ILE A 151 -7.50 -3.34 18.72
N GLN A 152 -7.09 -2.16 18.27
CA GLN A 152 -7.76 -0.90 18.57
C GLN A 152 -8.57 -0.46 17.34
N PRO A 153 -9.91 -0.45 17.38
CA PRO A 153 -10.74 0.03 16.28
C PRO A 153 -10.42 1.48 15.95
N LYS A 154 -10.31 1.78 14.65
CA LYS A 154 -10.12 3.14 14.13
C LYS A 154 -10.77 3.27 12.77
N THR A 155 -11.22 4.46 12.42
CA THR A 155 -11.73 4.75 11.07
C THR A 155 -10.81 5.71 10.34
N LEU A 156 -10.86 5.70 9.01
CA LEU A 156 -10.17 6.73 8.24
C LEU A 156 -10.77 8.11 8.51
N GLU A 157 -12.10 8.18 8.69
CA GLU A 157 -12.82 9.41 9.00
C GLU A 157 -12.32 10.13 10.26
N GLU A 158 -12.09 9.36 11.33
CA GLU A 158 -11.56 9.88 12.61
C GLU A 158 -10.07 10.20 12.53
N SER A 159 -9.32 9.51 11.66
CA SER A 159 -7.88 9.68 11.54
C SER A 159 -7.49 10.86 10.65
N GLU A 160 -8.34 11.18 9.66
CA GLU A 160 -8.13 12.28 8.71
C GLU A 160 -8.46 13.61 9.39
N CYS A 161 -7.51 14.54 9.41
CA CYS A 161 -7.64 15.84 10.08
C CYS A 161 -7.38 17.04 9.17
N CYS A 162 -6.92 16.82 7.93
CA CYS A 162 -6.41 17.88 7.06
C CYS A 162 -7.47 18.48 6.14
N LEU A 163 -8.53 17.73 5.83
CA LEU A 163 -9.57 18.07 4.86
C LEU A 163 -10.95 18.10 5.53
N GLU A 164 -11.88 18.80 4.89
CA GLU A 164 -13.27 18.89 5.34
C GLU A 164 -14.23 18.73 4.15
N GLY A 165 -15.49 18.38 4.45
CA GLY A 165 -16.56 18.32 3.45
C GLY A 165 -16.28 17.36 2.28
N GLU A 166 -16.58 17.81 1.07
CA GLU A 166 -16.49 16.98 -0.14
C GLU A 166 -15.06 16.53 -0.46
N ASP A 167 -14.05 17.35 -0.16
CA ASP A 167 -12.65 17.01 -0.42
C ASP A 167 -12.17 15.88 0.50
N LYS A 168 -12.61 15.88 1.76
CA LYS A 168 -12.41 14.76 2.69
C LYS A 168 -13.08 13.49 2.15
N ASP A 169 -14.34 13.57 1.73
CA ASP A 169 -15.07 12.40 1.22
C ASP A 169 -14.38 11.79 -0.02
N LYS A 170 -13.93 12.63 -0.96
CA LYS A 170 -13.17 12.21 -2.15
C LYS A 170 -11.84 11.59 -1.77
N PHE A 171 -11.08 12.21 -0.86
CA PHE A 171 -9.80 11.69 -0.40
C PHE A 171 -9.95 10.31 0.25
N LEU A 172 -10.94 10.16 1.14
CA LEU A 172 -11.20 8.89 1.80
C LEU A 172 -11.61 7.80 0.81
N ALA A 173 -12.42 8.13 -0.20
CA ALA A 173 -12.75 7.21 -1.28
C ALA A 173 -11.52 6.82 -2.13
N PHE A 174 -10.59 7.75 -2.34
CA PHE A 174 -9.33 7.50 -3.03
C PHE A 174 -8.42 6.55 -2.23
N ILE A 175 -8.22 6.80 -0.94
CA ILE A 175 -7.43 5.93 -0.03
C ILE A 175 -8.04 4.53 0.07
N ARG A 176 -9.36 4.41 0.16
CA ARG A 176 -10.07 3.11 0.16
C ARG A 176 -9.86 2.31 -1.12
N GLY A 177 -9.56 2.96 -2.24
CA GLY A 177 -9.19 2.27 -3.47
C GLY A 177 -7.81 1.62 -3.43
N MET A 178 -6.96 1.96 -2.46
CA MET A 178 -5.59 1.47 -2.33
C MET A 178 -5.38 0.59 -1.10
N ILE A 179 -6.03 0.94 0.02
CA ILE A 179 -5.89 0.27 1.32
C ILE A 179 -7.02 -0.74 1.50
N THR A 180 -6.86 -1.90 0.87
CA THR A 180 -7.81 -3.03 0.93
C THR A 180 -7.09 -4.33 1.29
N TRP A 181 -7.82 -5.26 1.93
CA TRP A 181 -7.32 -6.59 2.27
C TRP A 181 -6.90 -7.39 1.04
N ARG A 182 -7.80 -7.50 0.06
CA ARG A 182 -7.57 -8.22 -1.19
C ARG A 182 -6.77 -7.35 -2.14
N GLN A 183 -5.65 -7.90 -2.62
CA GLN A 183 -4.85 -7.24 -3.64
C GLN A 183 -5.64 -7.01 -4.94
N GLU A 184 -6.56 -7.92 -5.27
CA GLU A 184 -7.44 -7.86 -6.45
C GLU A 184 -8.52 -6.76 -6.37
N ASP A 185 -8.84 -6.27 -5.17
CA ASP A 185 -9.82 -5.20 -4.98
C ASP A 185 -9.18 -3.80 -5.11
N ARG A 186 -7.84 -3.72 -5.16
CA ARG A 186 -7.12 -2.44 -5.27
C ARG A 186 -7.29 -1.88 -6.67
N LYS A 187 -7.55 -0.57 -6.76
CA LYS A 187 -7.53 0.17 -8.03
C LYS A 187 -6.14 0.10 -8.64
N THR A 188 -6.06 -0.03 -9.96
CA THR A 188 -4.79 0.06 -10.69
C THR A 188 -4.27 1.50 -10.69
N ALA A 189 -2.98 1.69 -10.98
CA ALA A 189 -2.40 3.02 -11.14
C ALA A 189 -3.15 3.83 -12.22
N ALA A 190 -3.47 3.22 -13.37
CA ALA A 190 -4.29 3.81 -14.42
C ALA A 190 -5.66 4.29 -13.92
N ALA A 191 -6.34 3.47 -13.10
CA ALA A 191 -7.66 3.81 -12.56
C ALA A 191 -7.57 4.96 -11.55
N LEU A 192 -6.53 4.97 -10.71
CA LEU A 192 -6.28 6.02 -9.72
C LEU A 192 -5.96 7.36 -10.37
N LEU A 193 -5.30 7.39 -11.54
CA LEU A 193 -5.06 8.63 -12.29
C LEU A 193 -6.34 9.34 -12.73
N GLN A 194 -7.42 8.58 -12.91
CA GLN A 194 -8.73 9.11 -13.29
C GLN A 194 -9.62 9.40 -12.08
N ASP A 195 -9.08 9.28 -10.85
CA ASP A 195 -9.89 9.45 -9.64
C ASP A 195 -10.30 10.91 -9.46
N PRO A 196 -11.57 11.19 -9.04
CA PRO A 196 -12.04 12.54 -8.82
C PRO A 196 -11.21 13.36 -7.85
N TRP A 197 -10.57 12.75 -6.84
CA TRP A 197 -9.77 13.49 -5.87
C TRP A 197 -8.55 14.18 -6.51
N LEU A 198 -7.93 13.55 -7.52
CA LEU A 198 -6.78 14.12 -8.25
C LEU A 198 -7.19 15.13 -9.34
N ASN A 199 -8.46 15.10 -9.75
CA ASN A 199 -8.98 15.91 -10.86
C ASN A 199 -9.99 16.98 -10.38
N SER A 200 -10.03 17.24 -9.06
CA SER A 200 -10.89 18.28 -8.45
C SER A 200 -10.26 19.66 -8.51
#